data_AF-A0A392TWZ2-F1
#
_entry.id   AF-A0A392TWZ2-F1
#
_cell.length_a   1.000
_cell.length_b   1.000
_cell.length_c   1.000
_cell.angle_alpha   90.00
_cell.angle_beta   90.00
_cell.angle_gamma   90.00
#
_symmetry.space_group_name_H-M   'P 1'
#
loop_
_entity.id
_entity.type
_entity.pdbx_description
1 polymer ?
#
loop_
_entity_poly.entity_id
_entity_poly.type
_entity_poly.pdbx_seq_one_letter_code
_entity_poly.pdbx_strand_id
1 'polypeptide(L)'
;LRHYLDHSIVVRTDQPIKQLLARPDMTGRMLKWSLELAEFDIHYESRRALKAQVLADFVAEMTNPSTPEKNKWTIFVDGSSNPQ
;
A
#
# COMPACT_ATOMS: atom_id res chain seq x y z
N LEU A 1 12.00 12.64 -23.80
CA LEU A 1 12.53 11.28 -23.53
C LEU A 1 14.01 11.30 -23.16
N ARG A 2 14.87 12.10 -23.81
CA ARG A 2 16.31 12.20 -23.49
C ARG A 2 16.68 12.50 -22.03
N HIS A 3 15.86 13.27 -21.31
CA HIS A 3 16.11 13.58 -19.88
C HIS A 3 16.10 12.35 -18.95
N TYR A 4 15.49 11.26 -19.37
CA TYR A 4 15.37 10.02 -18.58
C TYR A 4 16.48 9.01 -18.88
N LEU A 5 17.33 9.27 -19.88
CA LEU A 5 18.43 8.36 -20.23
C LEU A 5 19.61 8.47 -19.24
N ASP A 6 19.78 9.63 -18.61
CA ASP A 6 20.80 9.87 -17.58
C ASP A 6 20.37 9.43 -16.17
N HIS A 7 19.16 8.87 -16.02
CA HIS A 7 18.61 8.49 -14.72
C HIS A 7 18.17 7.03 -14.71
N SER A 8 18.65 6.26 -13.74
CA SER A 8 18.16 4.91 -13.49
C SER A 8 16.68 4.94 -13.12
N ILE A 9 15.88 4.09 -13.77
CA ILE A 9 14.44 3.92 -13.54
C ILE A 9 14.23 2.68 -12.66
N VAL A 10 13.53 2.85 -11.53
CA VAL A 10 13.16 1.72 -10.66
C VAL A 10 11.70 1.35 -10.84
N VAL A 11 11.46 0.13 -11.32
CA VAL A 11 10.12 -0.45 -11.48
C VAL A 11 9.81 -1.38 -10.32
N ARG A 12 8.81 -1.03 -9.51
CA ARG A 12 8.32 -1.85 -8.38
C ARG A 12 7.13 -2.69 -8.79
N THR A 13 7.36 -3.99 -8.94
CA THR A 13 6.36 -4.93 -9.45
C THR A 13 6.53 -6.30 -8.82
N ASP A 14 5.42 -7.01 -8.65
CA ASP A 14 5.41 -8.42 -8.24
C ASP A 14 5.23 -9.35 -9.46
N GLN A 15 5.20 -8.78 -10.66
CA GLN A 15 5.05 -9.50 -11.92
C GLN A 15 6.42 -9.73 -12.58
N PRO A 16 6.62 -10.86 -13.29
CA PRO A 16 7.90 -11.23 -13.91
C PRO A 16 8.18 -10.43 -15.21
N ILE A 17 7.99 -9.12 -15.19
CA ILE A 17 8.10 -8.25 -16.38
C ILE A 17 9.48 -8.33 -17.02
N LYS A 18 10.54 -8.34 -16.20
CA LYS A 18 11.92 -8.49 -16.69
C LYS A 18 12.11 -9.78 -17.49
N GLN A 19 11.58 -10.89 -16.99
CA GLN A 19 11.69 -12.18 -17.67
C GLN A 19 10.85 -12.19 -18.94
N LEU A 20 9.65 -11.60 -18.90
CA LEU A 20 8.76 -11.50 -20.04
C LEU A 20 9.39 -10.71 -21.20
N LEU A 21 10.08 -9.60 -20.90
CA LEU A 21 10.77 -8.75 -21.88
C LEU A 21 12.11 -9.32 -22.38
N ALA A 22 12.62 -10.39 -21.77
CA ALA A 22 13.86 -11.07 -22.19
C ALA A 22 13.60 -12.32 -23.04
N ARG A 23 12.33 -12.64 -23.32
CA ARG A 23 11.94 -13.83 -24.07
C ARG A 23 12.34 -13.75 -25.54
N PRO A 24 13.01 -14.77 -26.11
CA PRO A 24 13.44 -14.75 -27.50
C PRO A 24 12.28 -14.93 -28.50
N ASP A 25 11.12 -15.42 -28.05
CA ASP A 25 9.94 -15.70 -28.87
C ASP A 25 8.93 -14.52 -28.93
N MET A 26 9.30 -13.33 -28.44
CA MET A 26 8.43 -12.17 -28.49
C MET A 26 8.26 -11.63 -29.92
N THR A 27 7.02 -11.25 -30.25
CA THR A 27 6.68 -10.62 -31.53
C THR A 27 5.75 -9.42 -31.33
N GLY A 28 5.62 -8.60 -32.37
CA GLY A 28 4.69 -7.47 -32.39
C GLY A 28 5.00 -6.41 -31.32
N ARG A 29 3.96 -6.00 -30.58
CA ARG A 29 4.07 -4.90 -29.61
C ARG A 29 5.05 -5.19 -28.47
N MET A 30 5.18 -6.45 -28.04
CA MET A 30 6.11 -6.79 -26.95
C MET A 30 7.57 -6.65 -27.37
N LEU A 31 7.91 -7.07 -28.59
CA LEU A 31 9.25 -6.87 -29.13
C LEU A 31 9.58 -5.39 -29.27
N LYS A 32 8.63 -4.59 -29.77
CA LYS A 32 8.76 -3.13 -29.87
C LYS A 32 9.07 -2.50 -28.51
N TRP A 33 8.27 -2.83 -27.48
CA TRP A 33 8.50 -2.32 -26.13
C TRP A 33 9.83 -2.80 -25.53
N SER A 34 10.23 -4.05 -25.75
CA SER A 34 11.52 -4.56 -25.27
C SER A 34 12.68 -3.76 -25.87
N LEU A 35 12.62 -3.44 -27.17
CA LEU A 35 13.64 -2.60 -27.83
C LEU A 35 13.67 -1.17 -27.29
N GLU A 36 12.50 -0.53 -27.17
CA GLU A 36 12.42 0.84 -26.66
C GLU A 36 12.88 0.95 -25.21
N LEU A 37 12.57 -0.06 -24.38
CA LEU A 37 12.96 -0.08 -22.97
C LEU A 37 14.44 -0.45 -22.76
N ALA A 38 15.10 -1.06 -23.74
CA ALA A 38 16.52 -1.44 -23.65
C ALA A 38 17.48 -0.24 -23.62
N GLU A 39 17.04 0.95 -24.04
CA GLU A 39 17.84 2.19 -23.98
C GLU A 39 17.95 2.73 -22.54
N PHE A 40 17.04 2.31 -21.64
CA PHE A 40 16.98 2.82 -20.28
C PHE A 40 17.70 1.88 -19.31
N ASP A 41 18.37 2.46 -18.32
CA ASP A 41 18.88 1.72 -17.18
C ASP A 41 17.72 1.42 -16.21
N ILE A 42 17.10 0.24 -16.37
CA ILE A 42 15.92 -0.16 -15.60
C ILE A 42 16.29 -1.21 -14.54
N HIS A 43 15.98 -0.89 -13.29
CA HIS A 43 16.04 -1.83 -12.18
C HIS A 43 14.64 -2.28 -11.77
N TYR A 44 14.51 -3.57 -11.46
CA TYR A 44 13.26 -4.18 -11.03
C TYR A 44 13.35 -4.57 -9.56
N GLU A 45 12.40 -4.09 -8.76
CA GLU A 45 12.28 -4.40 -7.34
C GLU A 45 10.90 -5.03 -7.06
N SER A 46 10.83 -5.92 -6.07
CA SER A 46 9.53 -6.35 -5.55
C SER A 46 8.79 -5.16 -4.95
N ARG A 47 7.48 -5.12 -5.13
CA ARG A 47 6.64 -4.12 -4.47
C ARG A 47 6.63 -4.46 -2.98
N ARG A 48 7.44 -3.76 -2.19
CA ARG A 48 7.38 -3.86 -0.73
C ARG A 48 5.94 -3.61 -0.30
N ALA A 49 5.31 -4.62 0.30
CA ALA A 49 4.08 -4.42 1.03
C ALA A 49 4.37 -3.38 2.12
N LEU A 50 3.63 -2.26 2.11
CA LEU A 50 3.65 -1.32 3.21
C LEU A 50 3.23 -2.11 4.45
N LYS A 51 4.16 -2.24 5.40
CA LYS A 51 4.04 -3.13 6.55
C LYS A 51 2.69 -2.88 7.22
N ALA A 52 1.79 -3.86 7.13
CA ALA A 52 0.59 -3.92 7.96
C ALA A 52 0.93 -3.72 9.45
N GLN A 53 2.19 -4.00 9.84
CA GLN A 53 2.73 -3.66 11.15
C GLN A 53 2.61 -2.17 11.50
N VAL A 54 2.91 -1.23 10.61
CA VAL A 54 2.77 0.21 10.91
C VAL A 54 1.30 0.58 11.13
N LEU A 55 0.39 -0.03 10.37
CA LEU A 55 -1.05 0.13 10.57
C LEU A 55 -1.50 -0.51 11.89
N ALA A 56 -0.98 -1.69 12.23
CA ALA A 56 -1.28 -2.38 13.48
C ALA A 56 -0.75 -1.62 14.71
N ASP A 57 0.49 -1.12 14.63
CA ASP A 57 1.14 -0.31 15.66
C ASP A 57 0.38 1.02 15.84
N PHE A 58 -0.05 1.67 14.75
CA PHE A 58 -0.90 2.87 14.79
C PHE A 58 -2.26 2.60 15.44
N VAL A 59 -2.95 1.51 15.09
CA VAL A 59 -4.23 1.14 15.71
C VAL A 59 -4.06 0.80 17.19
N ALA A 60 -2.96 0.14 17.56
CA ALA A 60 -2.65 -0.16 18.96
C ALA A 60 -2.33 1.11 19.76
N GLU A 61 -1.61 2.07 19.19
CA GLU A 61 -1.31 3.37 19.80
C GLU A 61 -2.56 4.25 19.94
N MET A 62 -3.45 4.21 18.95
CA MET A 62 -4.74 4.94 18.97
C MET A 62 -5.78 4.31 19.90
N THR A 63 -5.63 3.03 20.24
CA THR A 63 -6.54 2.32 21.12
C THR A 63 -5.93 2.20 22.51
N ASN A 64 -6.09 3.24 23.34
CA ASN A 64 -5.69 3.19 24.75
C ASN A 64 -6.40 2.02 25.47
N PRO A 65 -5.68 1.02 26.03
CA PRO A 65 -6.29 -0.04 26.84
C PRO A 65 -6.69 0.46 28.25
N SER A 66 -6.41 1.72 28.60
CA SER A 66 -6.67 2.30 29.92
C SER A 66 -7.94 3.15 30.00
N THR A 67 -9.08 2.60 29.62
CA THR A 67 -10.34 3.01 30.25
C THR A 67 -10.94 1.84 30.99
N PRO A 68 -10.39 1.48 32.18
CA PRO A 68 -11.23 0.88 33.19
C PRO A 68 -12.29 1.92 33.55
N GLU A 69 -13.48 1.76 33.01
CA GLU A 69 -14.76 2.22 33.58
C GLU A 69 -14.99 3.72 33.82
N LYS A 70 -14.03 4.61 33.54
CA LYS A 70 -14.15 6.05 33.90
C LYS A 70 -15.26 6.83 33.18
N ASN A 71 -15.82 6.30 32.09
CA ASN A 71 -16.85 6.98 31.29
C ASN A 71 -18.19 6.22 31.24
N LYS A 72 -18.49 5.38 32.24
CA LYS A 72 -19.80 4.73 32.33
C LYS A 72 -20.81 5.67 32.99
N TRP A 73 -21.50 6.46 32.17
CA TRP A 73 -22.65 7.24 32.61
C TRP A 73 -23.76 6.30 33.07
N THR A 74 -24.05 6.31 34.37
CA THR A 74 -25.18 5.57 34.94
C THR A 74 -26.34 6.54 35.06
N ILE A 75 -27.35 6.40 34.20
CA ILE A 75 -28.57 7.21 34.24
C ILE A 75 -29.45 6.69 35.38
N PHE A 76 -29.80 7.57 36.31
CA PHE A 76 -30.86 7.34 37.28
C PHE A 76 -32.11 8.06 36.79
N VAL A 77 -33.22 7.32 36.70
CA VAL A 77 -34.55 7.90 36.46
C VAL A 77 -35.15 8.16 37.83
N ASP A 78 -35.25 9.41 38.26
CA ASP A 78 -36.05 9.76 39.41
C ASP A 78 -37.52 9.64 39.00
N GLY A 79 -38.21 8.69 39.62
CA GLY A 79 -39.61 8.40 39.31
C GLY A 79 -40.53 9.51 39.80
N SER A 80 -40.55 10.66 39.14
CA SER A 80 -41.63 11.64 39.29
C SER A 80 -42.73 11.31 38.29
N SER A 81 -43.64 10.40 38.67
CA SER A 81 -44.91 10.24 37.97
C SER A 81 -45.95 11.09 38.71
N ASN A 82 -46.50 12.09 38.02
CA ASN A 82 -47.57 12.93 38.56
C ASN A 82 -48.87 12.10 38.54
N PRO A 83 -49.56 11.86 39.67
CA PRO A 83 -50.85 11.21 39.64
C PRO A 83 -51.90 12.18 39.05
N GLN A 84 -52.69 11.69 38.10
CA GLN A 84 -53.90 12.38 37.60
C GLN A 84 -55.01 12.38 38.64
#